data_AF-A0A1G5K6J5-F1
#
_entry.id   AF-A0A1G5K6J5-F1
#
_cell.length_a   1.000
_cell.length_b   1.000
_cell.length_c   1.000
_cell.angle_alpha   90.00
_cell.angle_beta   90.00
_cell.angle_gamma   90.00
#
_symmetry.space_group_name_H-M   'P 1'
#
loop_
_entity.id
_entity.type
_entity.pdbx_description
1 polymer ?
#
loop_
_entity_poly.entity_id
_entity_poly.type
_entity_poly.pdbx_seq_one_letter_code
_entity_poly.pdbx_strand_id
1 'polypeptide(L)'
;MKNYWDIIIINLTTILLALWTNYYFDGKPEMPIAILATGISASFGIRQYKIENDKMFKELFQAFNEKYDIKFNNVLNLIVEKYQNDANYQLDNDEKALLVDYINLCAEEYLWYKKGRIDADVWSAWENGMRYYFQLKPISICVEIEKTQKESYYGLFEKLNL
;
A
#
# COMPACT_ATOMS: atom_id res chain seq x y z
N MET A 1 -15.33 3.94 -11.75
CA MET A 1 -14.75 3.78 -13.10
C MET A 1 -13.33 4.31 -13.05
N LYS A 2 -12.31 3.49 -13.36
CA LYS A 2 -10.92 4.00 -13.45
C LYS A 2 -10.86 5.05 -14.54
N ASN A 3 -10.33 6.22 -14.19
CA ASN A 3 -10.26 7.34 -15.11
C ASN A 3 -9.10 7.09 -16.09
N TYR A 4 -9.43 6.79 -17.35
CA TYR A 4 -8.48 6.63 -18.45
C TYR A 4 -8.31 7.93 -19.24
N TRP A 5 -8.63 9.09 -18.64
CA TRP A 5 -8.50 10.40 -19.27
C TRP A 5 -7.09 10.68 -19.77
N ASP A 6 -6.08 10.25 -19.03
CA ASP A 6 -4.68 10.37 -19.45
C ASP A 6 -4.42 9.66 -20.79
N ILE A 7 -4.89 8.43 -20.94
CA ILE A 7 -4.76 7.67 -22.19
C ILE A 7 -5.56 8.36 -23.31
N ILE A 8 -6.79 8.80 -23.04
CA ILE A 8 -7.62 9.49 -24.03
C ILE A 8 -6.95 10.78 -24.50
N ILE A 9 -6.46 11.61 -23.57
CA ILE A 9 -5.77 12.87 -23.85
C ILE A 9 -4.52 12.61 -24.70
N ILE A 10 -3.71 11.60 -24.35
CA ILE A 10 -2.51 11.24 -25.12
C ILE A 10 -2.90 10.89 -26.56
N ASN A 11 -3.86 9.97 -26.74
CA ASN A 11 -4.27 9.54 -28.08
C ASN A 11 -4.84 10.72 -28.89
N LEU A 12 -5.73 11.52 -28.32
CA LEU A 12 -6.31 12.71 -28.98
C LEU A 12 -5.21 13.70 -29.37
N THR A 13 -4.27 13.98 -28.47
CA THR A 13 -3.16 14.90 -28.74
C THR A 13 -2.29 14.37 -29.88
N THR A 14 -1.99 13.06 -29.90
CA THR A 14 -1.18 12.48 -30.97
C THR A 14 -1.90 12.43 -32.31
N ILE A 15 -3.22 12.25 -32.33
CA ILE A 15 -4.03 12.33 -33.55
C ILE A 15 -4.02 13.76 -34.10
N LEU A 16 -4.25 14.76 -33.24
CA LEU A 16 -4.22 16.17 -33.63
C LEU A 16 -2.84 16.57 -34.16
N LEU A 17 -1.76 16.14 -33.51
CA LEU A 17 -0.39 16.37 -33.97
C LEU A 17 -0.12 15.68 -35.32
N ALA A 18 -0.55 14.43 -35.50
CA ALA A 18 -0.39 13.72 -36.77
C ALA A 18 -1.11 14.45 -37.90
N LEU A 19 -2.36 14.87 -37.70
CA LEU A 19 -3.13 15.64 -38.68
C LEU A 19 -2.47 16.99 -39.00
N TRP A 20 -1.98 17.68 -37.98
CA TRP A 20 -1.26 18.94 -38.14
C TRP A 20 0.02 18.75 -38.98
N THR A 21 0.84 17.74 -38.67
CA THR A 21 2.04 17.45 -39.47
C THR A 21 1.71 17.03 -40.91
N ASN A 22 0.66 16.24 -41.12
CA ASN A 22 0.25 15.84 -42.46
C ASN A 22 -0.15 17.04 -43.33
N TYR A 23 -0.80 18.04 -42.73
CA TYR A 23 -1.20 19.28 -43.41
C TYR A 23 0.01 20.16 -43.78
N TYR A 24 1.01 20.29 -42.90
CA TYR A 24 2.15 21.19 -43.10
C TYR A 24 3.32 20.60 -43.90
N PHE A 25 3.48 19.27 -43.94
CA PHE A 25 4.63 18.59 -44.56
C PHE A 25 4.30 17.91 -45.90
N ASP A 26 3.43 18.52 -46.71
CA ASP A 26 3.03 18.06 -48.05
C ASP A 26 2.57 16.58 -48.11
N GLY A 27 1.92 16.09 -47.04
CA GLY A 27 1.37 14.74 -47.01
C GLY A 27 2.38 13.60 -46.99
N LYS A 28 3.64 13.85 -46.60
CA LYS A 28 4.63 12.80 -46.35
C LYS A 28 4.18 11.91 -45.17
N PRO A 29 3.85 10.63 -45.38
CA PRO A 29 3.18 9.82 -44.37
C PRO A 29 4.09 9.36 -43.23
N GLU A 30 5.41 9.43 -43.38
CA GLU A 30 6.38 8.90 -42.42
C GLU A 30 6.27 9.59 -41.05
N MET A 31 6.10 10.91 -41.04
CA MET A 31 5.99 11.71 -39.82
C MET A 31 4.67 11.44 -39.06
N PRO A 32 3.47 11.54 -39.67
CA PRO A 32 2.22 11.22 -38.96
C PRO A 32 2.17 9.76 -38.51
N ILE A 33 2.70 8.80 -39.29
CA ILE A 33 2.79 7.39 -38.87
C ILE A 33 3.66 7.25 -37.62
N ALA A 34 4.83 7.89 -37.59
CA ALA A 34 5.72 7.84 -36.42
C ALA A 34 5.08 8.45 -35.17
N ILE A 35 4.33 9.55 -35.31
CA ILE A 35 3.61 10.20 -34.22
C ILE A 35 2.52 9.25 -33.67
N LEU A 36 1.72 8.65 -34.54
CA LEU A 36 0.68 7.69 -34.14
C LEU A 36 1.28 6.46 -33.47
N ALA A 37 2.33 5.88 -34.03
CA ALA A 37 3.02 4.73 -33.45
C ALA A 37 3.56 5.05 -32.04
N THR A 38 4.11 6.26 -31.87
CA THR A 38 4.59 6.75 -30.57
C THR A 38 3.45 6.92 -29.57
N GLY A 39 2.34 7.52 -29.99
CA GLY A 39 1.14 7.69 -29.15
C GLY A 39 0.54 6.37 -28.67
N ILE A 40 0.45 5.40 -29.57
CA ILE A 40 0.02 4.04 -29.26
C ILE A 40 0.98 3.41 -28.25
N SER A 41 2.29 3.49 -28.49
CA SER A 41 3.32 2.91 -27.62
C SER A 41 3.28 3.51 -26.21
N ALA A 42 3.17 4.84 -26.10
CA ALA A 42 3.04 5.54 -24.83
C ALA A 42 1.75 5.13 -24.08
N SER A 43 0.64 5.02 -24.80
CA SER A 43 -0.65 4.59 -24.24
C SER A 43 -0.59 3.17 -23.68
N PHE A 44 0.04 2.24 -24.41
CA PHE A 44 0.28 0.89 -23.94
C PHE A 44 1.18 0.86 -22.70
N GLY A 45 2.27 1.64 -22.70
CA GLY A 45 3.19 1.73 -21.56
C GLY A 45 2.49 2.22 -20.28
N ILE A 46 1.69 3.29 -20.38
CA ILE A 46 0.93 3.83 -19.24
C ILE A 46 -0.12 2.84 -18.75
N ARG A 47 -0.84 2.19 -19.67
CA ARG A 47 -1.81 1.15 -19.32
C ARG A 47 -1.13 -0.02 -18.60
N GLN A 48 0.02 -0.48 -19.09
CA GLN A 48 0.77 -1.56 -18.46
C GLN A 48 1.23 -1.15 -17.07
N TYR A 49 1.78 0.05 -16.92
CA TYR A 49 2.18 0.59 -15.62
C TYR A 49 1.03 0.60 -14.60
N LYS A 50 -0.17 1.02 -15.00
CA LYS A 50 -1.35 0.98 -14.14
C LYS A 50 -1.73 -0.45 -13.73
N ILE A 51 -1.70 -1.39 -14.68
CA ILE A 51 -1.99 -2.80 -14.42
C ILE A 51 -0.99 -3.41 -13.44
N GLU A 52 0.31 -3.16 -13.63
CA GLU A 52 1.35 -3.67 -12.72
C GLU A 52 1.21 -3.07 -11.32
N ASN A 53 0.86 -1.79 -11.21
CA ASN A 53 0.57 -1.17 -9.91
C ASN A 53 -0.63 -1.82 -9.21
N ASP A 54 -1.71 -2.09 -9.95
CA ASP A 54 -2.89 -2.77 -9.40
C ASP A 54 -2.57 -4.20 -8.96
N LYS A 55 -1.75 -4.90 -9.73
CA LYS A 55 -1.29 -6.25 -9.41
C LYS A 55 -0.43 -6.24 -8.15
N MET A 56 0.53 -5.33 -8.06
CA MET A 56 1.37 -5.15 -6.87
C MET A 56 0.53 -4.83 -5.63
N PHE A 57 -0.45 -3.93 -5.74
CA PHE A 57 -1.39 -3.65 -4.66
C PHE A 57 -2.13 -4.92 -4.23
N LYS A 58 -2.71 -5.66 -5.19
CA LYS A 58 -3.42 -6.91 -4.90
C LYS A 58 -2.51 -7.92 -4.20
N GLU A 59 -1.29 -8.12 -4.67
CA GLU A 59 -0.32 -9.06 -4.08
C GLU A 59 0.04 -8.67 -2.65
N LEU A 60 0.36 -7.41 -2.40
CA LEU A 60 0.65 -6.90 -1.05
C LEU A 60 -0.57 -7.04 -0.13
N PHE A 61 -1.75 -6.64 -0.62
CA PHE A 61 -3.00 -6.75 0.14
C PHE A 61 -3.30 -8.19 0.54
N GLN A 62 -3.18 -9.14 -0.40
CA GLN A 62 -3.40 -10.56 -0.09
C GLN A 62 -2.34 -11.08 0.89
N ALA A 63 -1.05 -10.81 0.62
CA ALA A 63 0.04 -11.31 1.46
C ALA A 63 -0.06 -10.83 2.92
N PHE A 64 -0.40 -9.56 3.14
CA PHE A 64 -0.54 -9.01 4.49
C PHE A 64 -1.79 -9.55 5.21
N ASN A 65 -2.95 -9.56 4.55
CA ASN A 65 -4.17 -10.08 5.18
C ASN A 65 -4.07 -11.59 5.46
N GLU A 66 -3.49 -12.38 4.54
CA GLU A 66 -3.29 -13.82 4.78
C GLU A 66 -2.33 -14.05 5.97
N LYS A 67 -1.23 -13.31 6.03
CA LYS A 67 -0.29 -13.39 7.16
C LYS A 67 -0.96 -12.96 8.47
N TYR A 68 -1.80 -11.92 8.43
CA TYR A 68 -2.61 -11.48 9.57
C TYR A 68 -3.58 -12.55 10.06
N ASP A 69 -4.40 -13.08 9.15
CA ASP A 69 -5.44 -14.04 9.49
C ASP A 69 -4.88 -15.36 10.01
N ILE A 70 -3.81 -15.86 9.40
CA ILE A 70 -3.21 -17.14 9.78
C ILE A 70 -2.48 -17.04 11.12
N LYS A 71 -1.70 -15.97 11.34
CA LYS A 71 -0.74 -15.91 12.45
C LYS A 71 -1.22 -15.06 13.63
N PHE A 72 -1.94 -13.97 13.39
CA PHE A 72 -2.12 -12.91 14.39
C PHE A 72 -3.56 -12.78 14.89
N ASN A 73 -4.56 -12.84 14.00
CA ASN A 73 -5.95 -12.51 14.32
C ASN A 73 -6.48 -13.24 15.56
N ASN A 74 -6.39 -14.57 15.59
CA ASN A 74 -6.88 -15.37 16.72
C ASN A 74 -6.12 -15.06 18.02
N VAL A 75 -4.80 -14.93 17.97
CA VAL A 75 -3.98 -14.72 19.17
C VAL A 75 -4.20 -13.32 19.75
N LEU A 76 -4.29 -12.29 18.91
CA LEU A 76 -4.61 -10.93 19.34
C LEU A 76 -5.99 -10.88 20.03
N ASN A 77 -6.99 -11.59 19.49
CA ASN A 77 -8.31 -11.67 20.11
C ASN A 77 -8.28 -12.43 21.46
N LEU A 78 -7.46 -13.48 21.58
CA LEU A 78 -7.26 -14.19 22.85
C LEU A 78 -6.57 -13.30 23.90
N ILE A 79 -5.58 -12.49 23.51
CA ILE A 79 -4.93 -11.51 24.39
C ILE A 79 -5.96 -10.49 24.89
N VAL A 80 -6.84 -10.01 24.01
CA VAL A 80 -7.95 -9.11 24.40
C VAL A 80 -8.87 -9.78 25.42
N GLU A 81 -9.30 -11.01 25.17
CA GLU A 81 -10.18 -11.75 26.07
C GLU A 81 -9.52 -11.98 27.45
N LYS A 82 -8.26 -12.41 27.47
CA LYS A 82 -7.49 -12.59 28.71
C LYS A 82 -7.41 -11.28 29.52
N TYR A 83 -7.13 -10.16 28.85
CA TYR A 83 -7.06 -8.85 29.49
C TYR A 83 -8.43 -8.36 30.00
N GLN A 84 -9.52 -8.66 29.30
CA GLN A 84 -10.87 -8.33 29.74
C GLN A 84 -11.28 -9.12 30.98
N ASN A 85 -10.86 -10.39 31.08
CA ASN A 85 -11.15 -11.25 32.21
C ASN A 85 -10.22 -11.00 33.41
N ASP A 86 -9.01 -10.50 33.18
CA ASP A 86 -8.05 -10.12 34.22
C ASP A 86 -7.31 -8.81 33.86
N ALA A 87 -7.66 -7.72 34.55
CA ALA A 87 -7.04 -6.41 34.36
C ALA A 87 -5.54 -6.35 34.73
N ASN A 88 -5.03 -7.35 35.46
CA ASN A 88 -3.62 -7.49 35.82
C ASN A 88 -2.88 -8.47 34.92
N TYR A 89 -3.54 -9.02 33.91
CA TYR A 89 -2.93 -9.93 32.95
C TYR A 89 -1.68 -9.32 32.31
N GLN A 90 -0.66 -10.15 32.16
CA GLN A 90 0.61 -9.83 31.52
C GLN A 90 0.88 -10.86 30.42
N LEU A 91 1.42 -10.37 29.31
CA LEU A 91 1.84 -11.23 28.21
C LEU A 91 2.93 -12.20 28.68
N ASP A 92 2.79 -13.47 28.33
CA ASP A 92 3.88 -14.42 28.43
C ASP A 92 4.97 -14.15 27.36
N ASN A 93 6.04 -14.96 27.37
CA ASN A 93 7.16 -14.74 26.44
C ASN A 93 6.80 -15.06 24.99
N ASP A 94 5.92 -16.02 24.75
CA ASP A 94 5.50 -16.41 23.40
C ASP A 94 4.57 -15.36 22.81
N GLU A 95 3.66 -14.82 23.62
CA GLU A 95 2.77 -13.71 23.26
C GLU A 95 3.54 -12.42 22.98
N LYS A 96 4.59 -12.12 23.76
CA LYS A 96 5.49 -10.99 23.47
C LYS A 96 6.21 -11.17 22.13
N ALA A 97 6.79 -12.34 21.88
CA ALA A 97 7.48 -12.61 20.62
C ALA A 97 6.52 -12.49 19.43
N LEU A 98 5.30 -13.01 19.56
CA LEU A 98 4.27 -12.88 18.53
C LEU A 98 3.84 -11.43 18.33
N LEU A 99 3.77 -10.63 19.40
CA LEU A 99 3.43 -9.22 19.30
C LEU A 99 4.54 -8.42 18.60
N VAL A 100 5.82 -8.72 18.86
CA VAL A 100 6.94 -8.13 18.10
C VAL A 100 6.81 -8.46 16.61
N ASP A 101 6.48 -9.71 16.27
CA ASP A 101 6.22 -10.12 14.88
C ASP A 101 5.02 -9.38 14.26
N TYR A 102 3.97 -9.10 15.05
CA TYR A 102 2.83 -8.31 14.61
C TYR A 102 3.22 -6.84 14.35
N ILE A 103 3.99 -6.22 15.24
CA ILE A 103 4.49 -4.85 15.05
C ILE A 103 5.37 -4.78 13.79
N ASN A 104 6.20 -5.80 13.54
CA ASN A 104 6.98 -5.92 12.30
C ASN A 104 6.08 -5.97 11.05
N LEU A 105 5.00 -6.75 11.08
CA LEU A 105 4.00 -6.77 10.00
C LEU A 105 3.41 -5.37 9.78
N CYS A 106 2.96 -4.69 10.84
CA CYS A 106 2.41 -3.34 10.74
C CYS A 106 3.41 -2.33 10.15
N ALA A 107 4.69 -2.49 10.45
CA ALA A 107 5.74 -1.63 9.91
C ALA A 107 6.03 -1.94 8.44
N GLU A 108 5.98 -3.20 8.02
CA GLU A 108 6.02 -3.60 6.60
C GLU A 108 4.84 -2.99 5.83
N GLU A 109 3.61 -3.07 6.37
CA GLU A 109 2.42 -2.45 5.78
C GLU A 109 2.60 -0.94 5.62
N TYR A 110 3.10 -0.26 6.67
CA TYR A 110 3.37 1.19 6.63
C TYR A 110 4.44 1.55 5.58
N LEU A 111 5.50 0.75 5.45
CA LEU A 111 6.53 0.98 4.43
C LEU A 111 5.92 0.98 3.02
N TRP A 112 5.02 0.05 2.72
CA TRP A 112 4.38 -0.03 1.41
C TRP A 112 3.34 1.06 1.19
N TYR A 113 2.63 1.45 2.24
CA TYR A 113 1.77 2.64 2.20
C TYR A 113 2.58 3.91 1.91
N LYS A 114 3.70 4.13 2.59
CA LYS A 114 4.62 5.25 2.36
C LYS A 114 5.17 5.28 0.93
N LYS A 115 5.33 4.11 0.30
CA LYS A 115 5.71 3.97 -1.12
C LYS A 115 4.55 4.19 -2.11
N GLY A 116 3.35 4.53 -1.63
CA GLY A 116 2.16 4.76 -2.46
C GLY A 116 1.61 3.49 -3.10
N ARG A 117 1.89 2.31 -2.51
CA ARG A 117 1.45 1.01 -3.05
C ARG A 117 0.17 0.48 -2.41
N ILE A 118 -0.18 1.01 -1.23
CA ILE A 118 -1.42 0.68 -0.51
C ILE A 118 -2.39 1.84 -0.67
N ASP A 119 -3.63 1.52 -0.98
CA ASP A 119 -4.73 2.49 -1.06
C ASP A 119 -4.95 3.18 0.30
N ALA A 120 -5.32 4.46 0.28
CA ALA A 120 -5.47 5.25 1.49
C ALA A 120 -6.59 4.75 2.40
N ASP A 121 -7.70 4.24 1.83
CA ASP A 121 -8.82 3.72 2.60
C ASP A 121 -8.44 2.40 3.28
N VAL A 122 -7.67 1.56 2.57
CA VAL A 122 -7.11 0.32 3.12
C VAL A 122 -6.15 0.62 4.27
N TRP A 123 -5.20 1.53 4.05
CA TRP A 123 -4.28 1.94 5.11
C TRP A 123 -5.04 2.50 6.32
N SER A 124 -6.06 3.33 6.11
CA SER A 124 -6.86 3.87 7.21
C SER A 124 -7.53 2.77 8.04
N ALA A 125 -8.02 1.70 7.40
CA ALA A 125 -8.61 0.57 8.11
C ALA A 125 -7.57 -0.19 8.95
N TRP A 126 -6.39 -0.46 8.37
CA TRP A 126 -5.30 -1.13 9.08
C TRP A 126 -4.76 -0.29 10.24
N GLU A 127 -4.55 1.01 10.01
CA GLU A 127 -4.13 1.97 11.05
C GLU A 127 -5.08 1.96 12.25
N ASN A 128 -6.40 1.93 12.01
CA ASN A 128 -7.38 1.85 13.09
C ASN A 128 -7.28 0.54 13.89
N GLY A 129 -7.04 -0.58 13.21
CA GLY A 129 -6.78 -1.86 13.87
C GLY A 129 -5.53 -1.82 14.76
N MET A 130 -4.42 -1.27 14.24
CA MET A 130 -3.19 -1.08 15.01
C MET A 130 -3.43 -0.24 16.26
N ARG A 131 -4.11 0.90 16.12
CA ARG A 131 -4.43 1.81 17.24
C ARG A 131 -5.25 1.11 18.31
N TYR A 132 -6.24 0.31 17.92
CA TYR A 132 -7.06 -0.46 18.85
C TYR A 132 -6.19 -1.39 19.70
N TYR A 133 -5.34 -2.21 19.09
CA TYR A 133 -4.51 -3.15 19.84
C TYR A 133 -3.40 -2.46 20.64
N PHE A 134 -2.71 -1.47 20.07
CA PHE A 134 -1.56 -0.81 20.71
C PHE A 134 -1.92 0.00 21.95
N GLN A 135 -3.19 0.38 22.12
CA GLN A 135 -3.68 1.07 23.32
C GLN A 135 -3.99 0.13 24.49
N LEU A 136 -4.06 -1.19 24.26
CA LEU A 136 -4.32 -2.16 25.33
C LEU A 136 -3.10 -2.25 26.24
N LYS A 137 -3.30 -2.08 27.55
CA LYS A 137 -2.22 -2.04 28.55
C LYS A 137 -1.14 -3.13 28.37
N PRO A 138 -1.46 -4.44 28.28
CA PRO A 138 -0.44 -5.48 28.12
C PRO A 138 0.37 -5.33 26.82
N ILE A 139 -0.26 -4.87 25.73
CA ILE A 139 0.36 -4.65 24.43
C ILE A 139 1.20 -3.37 24.42
N SER A 140 0.65 -2.29 24.98
CA SER A 140 1.29 -0.96 25.02
C SER A 140 2.67 -1.01 25.67
N ILE A 141 2.85 -1.83 26.71
CA ILE A 141 4.15 -2.02 27.38
C ILE A 141 5.20 -2.57 26.39
N CYS A 142 4.80 -3.54 25.57
CA CYS A 142 5.70 -4.09 24.54
C CYS A 142 5.96 -3.06 23.44
N VAL A 143 4.96 -2.30 23.03
CA VAL A 143 5.09 -1.22 22.05
C VAL A 143 6.08 -0.15 22.53
N GLU A 144 6.03 0.26 23.80
CA GLU A 144 7.00 1.21 24.38
C GLU A 144 8.44 0.69 24.35
N ILE A 145 8.63 -0.62 24.56
CA ILE A 145 9.95 -1.24 24.46
C ILE A 145 10.45 -1.18 23.01
N GLU A 146 9.62 -1.58 22.04
CA GLU A 146 10.01 -1.61 20.62
C GLU A 146 10.23 -0.20 20.04
N LYS A 147 9.51 0.82 20.52
CA LYS A 147 9.74 2.23 20.15
C LYS A 147 11.17 2.71 20.40
N THR A 148 11.89 2.11 21.36
CA THR A 148 13.29 2.47 21.60
C THR A 148 14.18 2.13 20.40
N GLN A 149 13.75 1.21 19.54
CA GLN A 149 14.43 0.79 18.31
C GLN A 149 13.90 1.55 17.08
N LYS A 150 13.97 2.89 17.12
CA LYS A 150 13.33 3.79 16.14
C LYS A 150 13.57 3.46 14.66
N GLU A 151 14.79 3.05 14.31
CA GLU A 151 15.17 2.76 12.92
C GLU A 151 14.64 1.41 12.40
N SER A 152 14.11 0.53 13.27
CA SER A 152 13.68 -0.82 12.88
C SER A 152 12.28 -0.87 12.27
N TYR A 153 11.46 0.19 12.43
CA TYR A 153 10.02 0.16 12.12
C TYR A 153 9.60 1.17 11.05
N TYR A 154 10.53 1.62 10.21
CA TYR A 154 10.27 2.48 9.04
C TYR A 154 9.54 3.81 9.33
N GLY A 155 9.50 4.25 10.59
CA GLY A 155 8.75 5.42 11.05
C GLY A 155 7.29 5.16 11.43
N LEU A 156 6.90 3.89 11.65
CA LEU A 156 5.52 3.50 12.00
C LEU A 156 5.02 4.23 13.25
N PHE A 157 5.83 4.28 14.32
CA PHE A 157 5.40 4.85 15.59
C PHE A 157 5.16 6.37 15.50
N GLU A 158 6.02 7.08 14.77
CA GLU A 158 5.85 8.50 14.47
C GLU A 158 4.58 8.74 13.66
N LYS A 159 4.29 7.89 12.67
CA LYS A 159 3.04 7.96 11.91
C LYS A 159 1.81 7.75 12.80
N LEU A 160 1.89 6.85 13.76
CA LEU A 160 0.78 6.55 14.66
C LEU A 160 0.63 7.58 15.80
N ASN A 161 1.54 8.54 15.97
CA ASN A 161 1.54 9.46 17.12
C ASN A 161 1.47 8.71 18.46
N LEU A 162 2.19 7.59 18.56
CA LEU A 162 2.29 6.80 19.78
C LEU A 162 3.57 7.14 20.51
#